data_AF-U6GW99-F1
#
_entry.id   AF-U6GW99-F1
#
_cell.length_a   1.000
_cell.length_b   1.000
_cell.length_c   1.000
_cell.angle_alpha   90.00
_cell.angle_beta   90.00
_cell.angle_gamma   90.00
#
_symmetry.space_group_name_H-M   'P 1'
#
loop_
_entity.id
_entity.type
_entity.pdbx_description
1 polymer ?
#
loop_
_entity_poly.entity_id
_entity_poly.type
_entity_poly.pdbx_seq_one_letter_code
_entity_poly.pdbx_strand_id
1 'polypeptide(L)'
;MSIMRGALVLDCSGLEQGNEGEAACATSAPAHPIFMLPGIAGSGLMVSAKNASLPLCSSSPVSFPVPFRVWASLSLVRPPRSHQLCWMDIMQPVADEKGEIYASKEGVNVEVDSYGTAHGFDYLDYFYNERFGVPGTAYFHMMLRTFYWMGYQEGTSLIGIPYDWRLPPWQMDFGRLKSEIESRVGAMGGAKADVLVHSLGSVVFNYFLHKVVDQQWKDKYINSYTLVAPATGGSFKAIKALLTGYNDPVDLTFWTLLDISLIPVDILRDLSRSLGSIYALLPDIDLYGQDHLVVRQLQPKKSGSFSPAFSAFMSGGSDGKAQMHMEANGRNLEFRRLADATPPAEWGAQTAKWAAQGNGRTEGDGRLPKTQQSREELVQEISAQVDQRTQQVRHYAAEAQERMAGIKHLLAEEAEDLEEVVYTLGNWTALLPPELRLRAETAKQHMQGILKDPGVPTRCIWSVFGFPSTDVGYIYTGADLSRKPVPVLDVGDDTVPLRSLSVCAGWASTFEVKTFKNLDHMFIFGDVITRAFPAELSADSTGTRRTDDFVLEMFLV
;
A
#
# COMPACT_ATOMS: atom_id res chain seq x y z
N MET A 1 0.50 -45.83 -13.85
CA MET A 1 0.55 -45.12 -15.15
C MET A 1 0.85 -43.66 -14.85
N SER A 2 2.10 -43.26 -15.04
CA SER A 2 2.63 -41.93 -14.76
C SER A 2 2.45 -41.06 -16.01
N ILE A 3 1.92 -39.84 -15.88
CA ILE A 3 1.83 -38.86 -16.96
C ILE A 3 2.67 -37.66 -16.54
N MET A 4 3.88 -37.56 -17.09
CA MET A 4 4.74 -36.39 -17.01
C MET A 4 4.06 -35.18 -17.65
N ARG A 5 4.03 -34.04 -16.95
CA ARG A 5 3.78 -32.72 -17.54
C ARG A 5 5.13 -32.08 -17.82
N GLY A 6 5.50 -32.00 -19.11
CA GLY A 6 6.64 -31.23 -19.57
C GLY A 6 6.34 -29.73 -19.49
N ALA A 7 7.13 -29.01 -18.71
CA ALA A 7 7.30 -27.57 -18.88
C ALA A 7 8.14 -27.35 -20.14
N LEU A 8 7.74 -26.41 -21.00
CA LEU A 8 8.52 -25.98 -22.16
C LEU A 8 9.77 -25.27 -21.64
N VAL A 9 10.86 -26.02 -21.48
CA VAL A 9 12.21 -25.47 -21.53
C VAL A 9 12.44 -25.11 -23.00
N LEU A 10 12.89 -23.89 -23.29
CA LEU A 10 13.45 -23.58 -24.60
C LEU A 10 14.70 -24.47 -24.76
N ASP A 11 14.52 -25.58 -25.47
CA ASP A 11 15.58 -26.53 -25.78
C ASP A 11 16.49 -25.92 -26.85
N CYS A 12 17.69 -25.51 -26.44
CA CYS A 12 18.76 -25.04 -27.33
C CYS A 12 19.65 -26.19 -27.84
N SER A 13 19.23 -27.45 -27.76
CA SER A 13 19.99 -28.58 -28.33
C SER A 13 19.69 -28.74 -29.83
N GLY A 14 20.30 -27.88 -30.65
CA GLY A 14 20.11 -27.97 -32.08
C GLY A 14 20.82 -26.93 -32.93
N LEU A 15 22.06 -26.56 -32.60
CA LEU A 15 22.91 -25.83 -33.54
C LEU A 15 24.30 -26.50 -33.55
N GLU A 16 24.61 -27.09 -34.69
CA GLU A 16 25.89 -27.74 -34.96
C GLU A 16 27.05 -26.76 -34.80
N GLN A 17 28.17 -27.31 -34.33
CA GLN A 17 29.45 -26.63 -34.11
C GLN A 17 29.97 -26.02 -35.41
N GLY A 18 29.81 -24.71 -35.56
CA GLY A 18 30.51 -23.86 -36.52
C GLY A 18 31.40 -22.88 -35.76
N ASN A 19 32.70 -22.95 -36.01
CA ASN A 19 33.74 -22.12 -35.41
C ASN A 19 33.49 -20.62 -35.68
N GLU A 20 33.73 -19.77 -34.67
CA GLU A 20 33.66 -18.29 -34.67
C GLU A 20 32.28 -17.66 -34.35
N GLY A 21 32.07 -17.31 -33.07
CA GLY A 21 30.99 -16.40 -32.63
C GLY A 21 30.30 -16.75 -31.30
N GLU A 22 31.03 -16.91 -30.19
CA GLU A 22 30.44 -17.01 -28.84
C GLU A 22 29.89 -15.64 -28.37
N ALA A 23 28.65 -15.31 -28.73
CA ALA A 23 27.88 -14.25 -28.05
C ALA A 23 26.38 -14.32 -28.40
N ALA A 24 25.66 -15.34 -27.94
CA ALA A 24 24.20 -15.26 -27.81
C ALA A 24 23.68 -16.36 -26.88
N CYS A 25 22.87 -15.97 -25.89
CA CYS A 25 22.13 -16.83 -24.95
C CYS A 25 22.85 -17.33 -23.68
N ALA A 26 23.61 -16.47 -23.00
CA ALA A 26 23.84 -16.63 -21.56
C ALA A 26 22.99 -15.60 -20.80
N THR A 27 21.75 -15.94 -20.43
CA THR A 27 21.10 -15.26 -19.30
C THR A 27 21.82 -15.74 -18.05
N SER A 28 22.74 -14.94 -17.53
CA SER A 28 23.50 -15.29 -16.31
C SER A 28 22.54 -15.60 -15.16
N ALA A 29 22.87 -16.64 -14.38
CA ALA A 29 22.08 -17.03 -13.23
C ALA A 29 21.86 -15.85 -12.26
N PRO A 30 20.70 -15.76 -11.58
CA PRO A 30 20.42 -14.71 -10.60
C PRO A 30 21.52 -14.60 -9.54
N ALA A 31 22.01 -13.39 -9.30
CA ALA A 31 23.14 -13.15 -8.39
C ALA A 31 22.76 -13.28 -6.91
N HIS A 32 21.51 -12.94 -6.55
CA HIS A 32 21.00 -12.89 -5.19
C HIS A 32 19.56 -13.44 -5.12
N PRO A 33 19.16 -14.12 -4.02
CA PRO A 33 17.75 -14.44 -3.80
C PRO A 33 16.96 -13.18 -3.44
N ILE A 34 15.81 -12.96 -4.07
CA ILE A 34 14.88 -11.87 -3.79
C ILE A 34 13.76 -12.37 -2.88
N PHE A 35 13.49 -11.65 -1.80
CA PHE A 35 12.37 -11.86 -0.89
C PHE A 35 11.37 -10.72 -0.99
N MET A 36 10.10 -11.02 -1.24
CA MET A 36 9.07 -10.00 -1.47
C MET A 36 7.99 -10.05 -0.37
N LEU A 37 7.80 -8.95 0.35
CA LEU A 37 6.76 -8.82 1.38
C LEU A 37 5.69 -7.79 0.96
N PRO A 38 4.43 -8.21 0.86
CA PRO A 38 3.33 -7.33 0.48
C PRO A 38 2.86 -6.41 1.61
N GLY A 39 2.00 -5.46 1.25
CA GLY A 39 1.30 -4.55 2.17
C GLY A 39 0.07 -5.17 2.83
N ILE A 40 -0.69 -4.32 3.54
CA ILE A 40 -1.95 -4.72 4.15
C ILE A 40 -2.93 -5.15 3.07
N ALA A 41 -3.65 -6.25 3.29
CA ALA A 41 -4.54 -6.83 2.28
C ALA A 41 -3.85 -7.26 0.96
N GLY A 42 -2.51 -7.25 0.91
CA GLY A 42 -1.73 -7.56 -0.29
C GLY A 42 -1.39 -9.04 -0.47
N SER A 43 -1.87 -9.92 0.42
CA SER A 43 -1.72 -11.38 0.30
C SER A 43 -3.07 -12.09 0.33
N GLY A 44 -3.21 -13.13 -0.48
CA GLY A 44 -4.33 -14.04 -0.45
C GLY A 44 -4.44 -14.81 0.88
N LEU A 45 -5.66 -14.95 1.39
CA LEU A 45 -5.96 -15.78 2.56
C LEU A 45 -6.93 -16.89 2.18
N MET A 46 -6.57 -18.11 2.56
CA MET A 46 -7.37 -19.31 2.42
C MET A 46 -8.03 -19.63 3.77
N VAL A 47 -9.28 -20.07 3.75
CA VAL A 47 -9.99 -20.42 4.97
C VAL A 47 -10.60 -21.81 4.87
N SER A 48 -10.50 -22.57 5.96
CA SER A 48 -11.27 -23.78 6.19
C SER A 48 -11.92 -23.72 7.57
N ALA A 49 -13.00 -24.47 7.77
CA ALA A 49 -13.67 -24.51 9.06
C ALA A 49 -14.15 -25.90 9.44
N LYS A 50 -14.05 -26.20 10.73
CA LYS A 50 -14.55 -27.41 11.36
C LYS A 50 -15.29 -27.06 12.63
N ASN A 51 -16.61 -27.29 12.62
CA ASN A 51 -17.49 -26.98 13.75
C ASN A 51 -17.34 -25.53 14.24
N ALA A 52 -17.17 -24.59 13.32
CA ALA A 52 -16.90 -23.19 13.63
C ALA A 52 -18.17 -22.47 14.08
N SER A 53 -18.04 -21.66 15.14
CA SER A 53 -19.11 -20.79 15.62
C SER A 53 -19.07 -19.46 14.88
N LEU A 54 -19.93 -19.32 13.86
CA LEU A 54 -20.03 -18.15 12.99
C LEU A 54 -21.48 -17.63 12.97
N PRO A 55 -21.92 -16.90 14.02
CA PRO A 55 -23.31 -16.52 14.23
C PRO A 55 -23.88 -15.58 13.16
N LEU A 56 -23.04 -14.81 12.46
CA LEU A 56 -23.48 -13.95 11.36
C LEU A 56 -23.64 -14.73 10.05
N CYS A 57 -23.09 -15.95 9.98
CA CYS A 57 -23.29 -16.88 8.86
C CYS A 57 -24.48 -17.82 9.09
N SER A 58 -24.60 -18.38 10.30
CA SER A 58 -25.58 -19.42 10.63
C SER A 58 -25.81 -19.50 12.13
N SER A 59 -27.05 -19.86 12.53
CA SER A 59 -27.38 -20.12 13.94
C SER A 59 -26.75 -21.41 14.49
N SER A 60 -26.30 -22.30 13.61
CA SER A 60 -25.67 -23.58 13.95
C SER A 60 -24.21 -23.60 13.49
N PRO A 61 -23.31 -24.34 14.18
CA PRO A 61 -21.91 -24.45 13.77
C PRO A 61 -21.74 -24.89 12.31
N VAL A 62 -20.80 -24.26 11.62
CA VAL A 62 -20.55 -24.50 10.19
C VAL A 62 -19.25 -25.26 9.98
N SER A 63 -19.20 -26.08 8.93
CA SER A 63 -18.00 -26.79 8.52
C SER A 63 -17.84 -26.70 7.02
N PHE A 64 -16.70 -26.20 6.57
CA PHE A 64 -16.28 -26.21 5.18
C PHE A 64 -14.84 -26.77 5.14
N PRO A 65 -14.69 -28.10 4.96
CA PRO A 65 -13.41 -28.79 5.10
C PRO A 65 -12.47 -28.56 3.92
N VAL A 66 -13.00 -28.12 2.76
CA VAL A 66 -12.20 -27.76 1.59
C VAL A 66 -11.82 -26.28 1.73
N PRO A 67 -10.53 -25.95 1.83
CA PRO A 67 -10.10 -24.55 1.89
C PRO A 67 -10.54 -23.78 0.65
N PHE A 68 -10.98 -22.54 0.84
CA PHE A 68 -11.27 -21.61 -0.27
C PHE A 68 -10.68 -20.23 0.04
N ARG A 69 -10.45 -19.44 -1.01
CA ARG A 69 -9.92 -18.07 -0.88
C ARG A 69 -10.98 -17.16 -0.26
N VAL A 70 -10.75 -16.70 0.95
CA VAL A 70 -11.58 -15.70 1.63
C VAL A 70 -11.15 -14.27 1.31
N TRP A 71 -9.86 -14.10 0.98
CA TRP A 71 -9.32 -12.80 0.58
C TRP A 71 -8.27 -12.91 -0.55
N ALA A 72 -8.22 -12.01 -1.53
CA ALA A 72 -9.40 -11.25 -1.96
C ALA A 72 -10.32 -12.20 -2.73
N SER A 73 -11.62 -12.13 -2.49
CA SER A 73 -12.60 -12.83 -3.31
C SER A 73 -13.82 -11.93 -3.46
N LEU A 74 -13.88 -11.26 -4.61
CA LEU A 74 -14.94 -10.31 -4.94
C LEU A 74 -16.33 -10.93 -4.84
N SER A 75 -16.42 -12.24 -5.04
CA SER A 75 -17.68 -12.97 -4.92
C SER A 75 -18.26 -12.97 -3.50
N LEU A 76 -17.42 -12.96 -2.45
CA LEU A 76 -17.85 -13.10 -1.05
C LEU A 76 -18.29 -11.78 -0.43
N VAL A 77 -17.87 -10.65 -1.00
CA VAL A 77 -18.16 -9.29 -0.49
C VAL A 77 -19.33 -8.61 -1.19
N ARG A 78 -19.96 -9.31 -2.15
CA ARG A 78 -21.13 -8.79 -2.87
C ARG A 78 -22.39 -8.83 -2.00
N PRO A 79 -23.34 -7.89 -2.22
CA PRO A 79 -24.66 -7.92 -1.59
C PRO A 79 -25.37 -9.29 -1.78
N PRO A 80 -26.30 -9.67 -0.88
CA PRO A 80 -26.90 -8.87 0.19
C PRO A 80 -26.03 -8.71 1.44
N ARG A 81 -26.41 -7.78 2.33
CA ARG A 81 -25.70 -7.48 3.60
C ARG A 81 -25.45 -8.72 4.46
N SER A 82 -26.31 -9.74 4.41
CA SER A 82 -26.09 -11.01 5.14
C SER A 82 -24.81 -11.74 4.68
N HIS A 83 -24.48 -11.73 3.38
CA HIS A 83 -23.25 -12.35 2.88
C HIS A 83 -22.02 -11.57 3.33
N GLN A 84 -22.09 -10.24 3.30
CA GLN A 84 -21.03 -9.36 3.78
C GLN A 84 -20.78 -9.53 5.28
N LEU A 85 -21.84 -9.65 6.08
CA LEU A 85 -21.74 -9.93 7.51
C LEU A 85 -21.13 -11.32 7.78
N CYS A 86 -21.49 -12.34 7.00
CA CYS A 86 -20.89 -13.67 7.11
C CYS A 86 -19.40 -13.67 6.71
N TRP A 87 -19.04 -13.02 5.60
CA TRP A 87 -17.64 -12.83 5.19
C TRP A 87 -16.85 -12.11 6.28
N MET A 88 -17.42 -11.03 6.83
CA MET A 88 -16.84 -10.31 7.94
C MET A 88 -16.61 -11.27 9.10
N ASP A 89 -17.62 -12.03 9.53
CA ASP A 89 -17.56 -12.98 10.66
C ASP A 89 -16.39 -13.97 10.55
N ILE A 90 -16.13 -14.47 9.34
CA ILE A 90 -15.01 -15.37 9.03
C ILE A 90 -13.67 -14.63 9.14
N MET A 91 -13.61 -13.40 8.64
CA MET A 91 -12.37 -12.61 8.53
C MET A 91 -11.88 -12.03 9.86
N GLN A 92 -12.76 -11.67 10.79
CA GLN A 92 -12.38 -11.01 12.04
C GLN A 92 -11.61 -11.98 12.95
N PRO A 93 -10.34 -11.70 13.29
CA PRO A 93 -9.72 -12.36 14.42
C PRO A 93 -10.35 -11.88 15.74
N VAL A 94 -10.34 -12.75 16.73
CA VAL A 94 -10.65 -12.43 18.13
C VAL A 94 -9.33 -12.05 18.80
N ALA A 95 -9.29 -10.88 19.40
CA ALA A 95 -8.16 -10.48 20.23
C ALA A 95 -8.49 -10.71 21.71
N ASP A 96 -7.47 -10.98 22.51
CA ASP A 96 -7.58 -10.88 23.96
C ASP A 96 -7.90 -9.45 24.42
N GLU A 97 -8.17 -9.27 25.71
CA GLU A 97 -8.58 -7.96 26.26
C GLU A 97 -7.54 -6.86 26.00
N LYS A 98 -6.25 -7.24 25.94
CA LYS A 98 -5.13 -6.31 25.79
C LYS A 98 -4.70 -6.07 24.35
N GLY A 99 -5.10 -6.91 23.40
CA GLY A 99 -4.55 -6.91 22.05
C GLY A 99 -3.11 -7.42 21.98
N GLU A 100 -2.73 -8.34 22.86
CA GLU A 100 -1.44 -9.03 22.79
C GLU A 100 -1.54 -10.20 21.81
N ILE A 101 -2.66 -10.91 21.83
CA ILE A 101 -2.90 -12.11 21.05
C ILE A 101 -4.16 -11.95 20.22
N TYR A 102 -4.01 -12.04 18.90
CA TYR A 102 -5.08 -12.14 17.92
C TYR A 102 -5.09 -13.57 17.36
N ALA A 103 -6.28 -14.17 17.27
CA ALA A 103 -6.48 -15.52 16.75
C ALA A 103 -7.76 -15.60 15.92
N SER A 104 -7.82 -16.49 14.94
CA SER A 104 -9.07 -16.80 14.25
C SER A 104 -10.12 -17.35 15.22
N LYS A 105 -11.40 -17.19 14.89
CA LYS A 105 -12.51 -17.75 15.70
C LYS A 105 -12.39 -19.26 15.85
N GLU A 106 -12.94 -19.79 16.93
CA GLU A 106 -12.90 -21.23 17.21
C GLU A 106 -13.46 -22.04 16.04
N GLY A 107 -12.69 -23.04 15.60
CA GLY A 107 -13.02 -23.89 14.47
C GLY A 107 -12.71 -23.29 13.09
N VAL A 108 -12.28 -22.02 13.00
CA VAL A 108 -11.84 -21.38 11.75
C VAL A 108 -10.32 -21.46 11.64
N ASN A 109 -9.84 -22.05 10.56
CA ASN A 109 -8.42 -22.09 10.21
C ASN A 109 -8.18 -21.15 9.03
N VAL A 110 -7.26 -20.19 9.19
CA VAL A 110 -6.86 -19.28 8.13
C VAL A 110 -5.41 -19.54 7.81
N GLU A 111 -5.13 -19.74 6.53
CA GLU A 111 -3.81 -19.99 6.00
C GLU A 111 -3.49 -18.96 4.93
N VAL A 112 -2.20 -18.68 4.80
CA VAL A 112 -1.70 -17.77 3.77
C VAL A 112 -1.62 -18.52 2.46
N ASP A 113 -2.12 -17.90 1.39
CA ASP A 113 -2.00 -18.47 0.06
C ASP A 113 -0.54 -18.43 -0.42
N SER A 114 -0.01 -19.62 -0.73
CA SER A 114 1.21 -19.78 -1.53
C SER A 114 2.47 -19.14 -0.96
N TYR A 115 2.76 -19.40 0.33
CA TYR A 115 4.02 -18.98 0.94
C TYR A 115 5.24 -19.60 0.22
N GLY A 116 6.22 -18.77 -0.12
CA GLY A 116 7.44 -19.15 -0.84
C GLY A 116 7.35 -18.97 -2.35
N THR A 117 6.15 -18.76 -2.90
CA THR A 117 5.89 -18.55 -4.34
C THR A 117 5.10 -17.24 -4.54
N ALA A 118 4.84 -16.86 -5.79
CA ALA A 118 4.31 -15.52 -6.09
C ALA A 118 2.77 -15.43 -6.11
N HIS A 119 2.07 -16.56 -6.22
CA HIS A 119 0.61 -16.62 -6.44
C HIS A 119 -0.19 -15.85 -5.37
N GLY A 120 0.28 -15.83 -4.12
CA GLY A 120 -0.42 -15.14 -3.03
C GLY A 120 -0.52 -13.62 -3.19
N PHE A 121 0.33 -12.98 -4.00
CA PHE A 121 0.41 -11.52 -4.10
C PHE A 121 0.64 -11.01 -5.53
N ASP A 122 0.60 -11.90 -6.52
CA ASP A 122 0.66 -11.56 -7.94
C ASP A 122 -0.60 -10.77 -8.36
N TYR A 123 -1.78 -11.40 -8.23
CA TYR A 123 -3.09 -10.75 -8.25
C TYR A 123 -3.76 -10.91 -6.88
N LEU A 124 -4.58 -9.93 -6.50
CA LEU A 124 -5.36 -10.03 -5.25
C LEU A 124 -6.54 -11.01 -5.39
N ASP A 125 -7.19 -11.06 -6.56
CA ASP A 125 -8.29 -11.99 -6.87
C ASP A 125 -8.03 -12.80 -8.14
N TYR A 126 -8.59 -14.01 -8.19
CA TYR A 126 -8.46 -14.98 -9.27
C TYR A 126 -9.83 -15.59 -9.62
N PHE A 127 -10.14 -15.66 -10.92
CA PHE A 127 -11.21 -16.53 -11.39
C PHE A 127 -10.83 -18.00 -11.21
N TYR A 128 -11.82 -18.80 -10.81
CA TYR A 128 -11.67 -20.23 -10.53
C TYR A 128 -10.58 -20.52 -9.48
N ASN A 129 -10.56 -19.70 -8.43
CA ASN A 129 -9.71 -19.76 -7.23
C ASN A 129 -8.19 -19.64 -7.45
N GLU A 130 -7.64 -19.97 -8.64
CA GLU A 130 -6.18 -20.06 -8.84
C GLU A 130 -5.73 -19.86 -10.30
N ARG A 131 -6.65 -19.71 -11.27
CA ARG A 131 -6.27 -19.94 -12.68
C ARG A 131 -6.08 -18.69 -13.52
N PHE A 132 -6.90 -17.67 -13.31
CA PHE A 132 -6.85 -16.45 -14.11
C PHE A 132 -6.99 -15.24 -13.21
N GLY A 133 -5.93 -14.45 -13.08
CA GLY A 133 -5.96 -13.20 -12.33
C GLY A 133 -7.03 -12.26 -12.87
N VAL A 134 -7.75 -11.58 -11.98
CA VAL A 134 -8.78 -10.62 -12.38
C VAL A 134 -8.08 -9.35 -12.89
N PRO A 135 -8.33 -8.88 -14.14
CA PRO A 135 -7.55 -7.81 -14.78
C PRO A 135 -7.53 -6.42 -14.09
N GLY A 136 -8.27 -6.19 -13.01
CA GLY A 136 -8.19 -4.97 -12.19
C GLY A 136 -7.49 -5.15 -10.83
N THR A 137 -7.04 -6.37 -10.52
CA THR A 137 -6.52 -6.74 -9.20
C THR A 137 -5.04 -7.09 -9.22
N ALA A 138 -4.35 -6.75 -10.31
CA ALA A 138 -2.91 -6.92 -10.43
C ALA A 138 -2.22 -6.11 -9.33
N TYR A 139 -1.33 -6.75 -8.58
CA TYR A 139 -0.60 -6.10 -7.50
C TYR A 139 0.90 -6.11 -7.77
N PHE A 140 1.58 -7.24 -7.55
CA PHE A 140 2.99 -7.39 -7.92
C PHE A 140 3.20 -7.92 -9.35
N HIS A 141 2.12 -8.16 -10.10
CA HIS A 141 2.14 -8.86 -11.39
C HIS A 141 3.23 -8.40 -12.35
N MET A 142 3.28 -7.10 -12.60
CA MET A 142 4.22 -6.54 -13.58
C MET A 142 5.68 -6.70 -13.13
N MET A 143 5.95 -6.55 -11.84
CA MET A 143 7.31 -6.71 -11.32
C MET A 143 7.74 -8.18 -11.35
N LEU A 144 6.86 -9.11 -10.96
CA LEU A 144 7.10 -10.55 -11.04
C LEU A 144 7.41 -11.00 -12.46
N ARG A 145 6.61 -10.55 -13.45
CA ARG A 145 6.84 -10.81 -14.88
C ARG A 145 8.24 -10.43 -15.31
N THR A 146 8.73 -9.32 -14.77
CA THR A 146 10.06 -8.85 -15.12
C THR A 146 11.15 -9.68 -14.47
N PHE A 147 11.01 -10.06 -13.20
CA PHE A 147 11.94 -10.99 -12.56
C PHE A 147 12.01 -12.33 -13.30
N TYR A 148 10.87 -12.89 -13.74
CA TYR A 148 10.88 -14.10 -14.57
C TYR A 148 11.64 -13.91 -15.88
N TRP A 149 11.46 -12.76 -16.54
CA TRP A 149 12.19 -12.43 -17.77
C TRP A 149 13.70 -12.31 -17.56
N MET A 150 14.12 -11.86 -16.38
CA MET A 150 15.51 -11.80 -15.95
C MET A 150 16.07 -13.15 -15.49
N GLY A 151 15.29 -14.24 -15.58
CA GLY A 151 15.73 -15.59 -15.23
C GLY A 151 15.55 -15.97 -13.75
N TYR A 152 14.83 -15.16 -12.96
CA TYR A 152 14.46 -15.55 -11.60
C TYR A 152 13.39 -16.65 -11.61
N GLN A 153 13.50 -17.55 -10.64
CA GLN A 153 12.62 -18.72 -10.52
C GLN A 153 11.98 -18.74 -9.13
N GLU A 154 10.66 -18.97 -9.09
CA GLU A 154 9.90 -19.05 -7.84
C GLU A 154 10.40 -20.18 -6.94
N GLY A 155 10.38 -19.96 -5.62
CA GLY A 155 10.79 -20.93 -4.62
C GLY A 155 12.29 -21.23 -4.58
N THR A 156 13.09 -20.62 -5.46
CA THR A 156 14.54 -20.81 -5.54
C THR A 156 15.28 -19.48 -5.41
N SER A 157 15.17 -18.58 -6.40
CA SER A 157 15.78 -17.26 -6.38
C SER A 157 14.78 -16.12 -6.20
N LEU A 158 13.48 -16.37 -6.39
CA LEU A 158 12.40 -15.44 -6.11
C LEU A 158 11.45 -16.04 -5.07
N ILE A 159 11.42 -15.45 -3.88
CA ILE A 159 10.69 -15.96 -2.73
C ILE A 159 9.62 -14.96 -2.34
N GLY A 160 8.38 -15.40 -2.46
CA GLY A 160 7.24 -14.71 -1.92
C GLY A 160 7.10 -14.92 -0.42
N ILE A 161 6.91 -13.83 0.33
CA ILE A 161 6.62 -13.87 1.78
C ILE A 161 5.24 -13.25 2.01
N PRO A 162 4.15 -13.88 1.51
CA PRO A 162 2.82 -13.51 1.93
C PRO A 162 2.65 -13.83 3.42
N TYR A 163 1.78 -13.09 4.10
CA TYR A 163 1.53 -13.27 5.53
C TYR A 163 0.07 -12.98 5.87
N ASP A 164 -0.36 -13.41 7.06
CA ASP A 164 -1.67 -13.05 7.58
C ASP A 164 -1.64 -11.59 8.06
N TRP A 165 -1.89 -10.68 7.12
CA TRP A 165 -1.90 -9.24 7.33
C TRP A 165 -3.02 -8.75 8.25
N ARG A 166 -3.88 -9.64 8.78
CA ARG A 166 -4.84 -9.31 9.84
C ARG A 166 -4.17 -9.22 11.21
N LEU A 167 -3.07 -9.96 11.38
CA LEU A 167 -2.34 -10.06 12.63
C LEU A 167 -1.28 -8.96 12.75
N PRO A 168 -0.90 -8.56 13.97
CA PRO A 168 0.12 -7.56 14.17
C PRO A 168 1.55 -8.12 13.97
N PRO A 169 2.56 -7.26 13.74
CA PRO A 169 3.95 -7.69 13.53
C PRO A 169 4.48 -8.61 14.64
N TRP A 170 4.17 -8.36 15.91
CA TRP A 170 4.69 -9.16 17.04
C TRP A 170 4.14 -10.59 17.12
N GLN A 171 3.15 -10.95 16.29
CA GLN A 171 2.64 -12.33 16.16
C GLN A 171 3.01 -13.00 14.83
N MET A 172 3.82 -12.35 13.99
CA MET A 172 4.30 -12.94 12.74
C MET A 172 5.26 -14.12 13.00
N ASP A 173 5.21 -15.13 12.14
CA ASP A 173 6.16 -16.25 12.17
C ASP A 173 7.51 -15.84 11.58
N PHE A 174 8.25 -15.03 12.35
CA PHE A 174 9.59 -14.61 11.99
C PHE A 174 10.62 -15.74 12.09
N GLY A 175 10.30 -16.83 12.79
CA GLY A 175 11.13 -18.03 12.80
C GLY A 175 11.21 -18.63 11.39
N ARG A 176 10.04 -18.80 10.75
CA ARG A 176 9.96 -19.25 9.36
C ARG A 176 10.65 -18.29 8.39
N LEU A 177 10.41 -16.98 8.51
CA LEU A 177 11.07 -15.98 7.65
C LEU A 177 12.60 -16.06 7.75
N LYS A 178 13.12 -16.10 8.99
CA LYS A 178 14.55 -16.20 9.26
C LYS A 178 15.15 -17.46 8.63
N SER A 179 14.53 -18.62 8.87
CA SER A 179 14.99 -19.90 8.32
C SER A 179 14.94 -19.96 6.79
N GLU A 180 13.93 -19.35 6.16
CA GLU A 180 13.86 -19.28 4.69
C GLU A 180 14.99 -18.41 4.13
N ILE A 181 15.27 -17.25 4.73
CA ILE A 181 16.41 -16.40 4.32
C ILE A 181 17.72 -17.18 4.44
N GLU A 182 17.98 -17.81 5.59
CA GLU A 182 19.18 -18.61 5.81
C GLU A 182 19.32 -19.77 4.81
N SER A 183 18.22 -20.47 4.54
CA SER A 183 18.18 -21.61 3.62
C SER A 183 18.47 -21.19 2.18
N ARG A 184 17.84 -20.13 1.67
CA ARG A 184 18.00 -19.68 0.28
C ARG A 184 19.37 -19.04 0.05
N VAL A 185 19.85 -18.26 1.01
CA VAL A 185 21.23 -17.73 0.96
C VAL A 185 22.23 -18.88 0.92
N GLY A 186 22.04 -19.92 1.74
CA GLY A 186 22.88 -21.12 1.71
C GLY A 186 22.81 -21.89 0.38
N ALA A 187 21.60 -22.06 -0.16
CA ALA A 187 21.38 -22.73 -1.45
C ALA A 187 21.98 -21.96 -2.64
N MET A 188 22.07 -20.63 -2.54
CA MET A 188 22.70 -19.75 -3.53
C MET A 188 24.18 -19.45 -3.22
N GLY A 189 24.89 -20.41 -2.60
CA GLY A 189 26.34 -20.30 -2.41
C GLY A 189 26.79 -19.19 -1.46
N GLY A 190 25.91 -18.73 -0.57
CA GLY A 190 26.17 -17.62 0.35
C GLY A 190 25.85 -16.24 -0.20
N ALA A 191 25.24 -16.14 -1.38
CA ALA A 191 24.72 -14.87 -1.89
C ALA A 191 23.63 -14.33 -0.96
N LYS A 192 23.89 -13.17 -0.36
CA LYS A 192 22.98 -12.50 0.59
C LYS A 192 21.65 -12.14 -0.07
N ALA A 193 20.58 -12.05 0.71
CA ALA A 193 19.23 -11.80 0.25
C ALA A 193 18.97 -10.32 -0.07
N ASP A 194 18.33 -10.06 -1.21
CA ASP A 194 17.69 -8.79 -1.52
C ASP A 194 16.24 -8.84 -1.04
N VAL A 195 15.83 -7.85 -0.25
CA VAL A 195 14.47 -7.81 0.32
C VAL A 195 13.72 -6.63 -0.26
N LEU A 196 12.54 -6.88 -0.81
CA LEU A 196 11.62 -5.88 -1.33
C LEU A 196 10.33 -5.89 -0.53
N VAL A 197 9.91 -4.72 -0.06
CA VAL A 197 8.69 -4.58 0.74
C VAL A 197 7.80 -3.47 0.24
N HIS A 198 6.49 -3.63 0.39
CA HIS A 198 5.50 -2.58 0.09
C HIS A 198 4.70 -2.19 1.33
N SER A 199 4.43 -0.90 1.52
CA SER A 199 3.42 -0.43 2.49
C SER A 199 3.62 -1.05 3.89
N LEU A 200 2.62 -1.71 4.48
CA LEU A 200 2.72 -2.43 5.76
C LEU A 200 3.88 -3.43 5.81
N GLY A 201 4.26 -4.06 4.70
CA GLY A 201 5.41 -4.96 4.63
C GLY A 201 6.71 -4.30 5.11
N SER A 202 6.85 -2.98 4.94
CA SER A 202 7.97 -2.22 5.51
C SER A 202 7.98 -2.22 7.02
N VAL A 203 6.82 -2.04 7.66
CA VAL A 203 6.66 -2.06 9.12
C VAL A 203 6.94 -3.46 9.66
N VAL A 204 6.42 -4.49 8.99
CA VAL A 204 6.64 -5.91 9.37
C VAL A 204 8.12 -6.28 9.27
N PHE A 205 8.80 -5.91 8.19
CA PHE A 205 10.22 -6.24 8.03
C PHE A 205 11.12 -5.39 8.93
N ASN A 206 10.81 -4.11 9.16
CA ASN A 206 11.52 -3.32 10.16
C ASN A 206 11.37 -3.92 11.57
N TYR A 207 10.18 -4.40 11.92
CA TYR A 207 9.98 -5.12 13.18
C TYR A 207 10.91 -6.33 13.26
N PHE A 208 11.01 -7.14 12.21
CA PHE A 208 11.95 -8.28 12.15
C PHE A 208 13.40 -7.84 12.38
N LEU A 209 13.87 -6.82 11.64
CA LEU A 209 15.25 -6.32 11.71
C LEU A 209 15.64 -5.71 13.06
N HIS A 210 14.67 -5.20 13.83
CA HIS A 210 14.91 -4.55 15.12
C HIS A 210 14.62 -5.43 16.33
N LYS A 211 13.66 -6.35 16.23
CA LYS A 211 13.14 -7.11 17.38
C LYS A 211 13.51 -8.59 17.37
N VAL A 212 13.93 -9.13 16.23
CA VAL A 212 14.14 -10.58 16.07
C VAL A 212 15.59 -10.94 15.75
N VAL A 213 16.28 -10.15 14.94
CA VAL A 213 17.65 -10.42 14.50
C VAL A 213 18.64 -9.38 15.00
N ASP A 214 19.90 -9.78 15.16
CA ASP A 214 21.00 -8.88 15.54
C ASP A 214 21.75 -8.36 14.31
N GLN A 215 22.69 -7.42 14.54
CA GLN A 215 23.48 -6.83 13.46
C GLN A 215 24.36 -7.86 12.74
N GLN A 216 24.92 -8.83 13.47
CA GLN A 216 25.76 -9.87 12.88
C GLN A 216 24.97 -10.73 11.88
N TRP A 217 23.72 -11.06 12.21
CA TRP A 217 22.82 -11.78 11.31
C TRP A 217 22.49 -10.93 10.09
N LYS A 218 22.14 -9.65 10.28
CA LYS A 218 21.83 -8.73 9.18
C LYS A 218 23.01 -8.59 8.21
N ASP A 219 24.21 -8.36 8.73
CA ASP A 219 25.44 -8.25 7.94
C ASP A 219 25.75 -9.54 7.17
N LYS A 220 25.38 -10.71 7.72
CA LYS A 220 25.62 -12.01 7.10
C LYS A 220 24.62 -12.34 6.00
N TYR A 221 23.34 -11.99 6.16
CA TYR A 221 22.27 -12.52 5.31
C TYR A 221 21.56 -11.49 4.43
N ILE A 222 21.66 -10.19 4.70
CA ILE A 222 20.96 -9.15 3.94
C ILE A 222 21.95 -8.41 3.04
N ASN A 223 21.65 -8.38 1.74
CA ASN A 223 22.40 -7.64 0.72
C ASN A 223 21.87 -6.22 0.60
N SER A 224 20.56 -6.10 0.32
CA SER A 224 19.86 -4.83 0.19
C SER A 224 18.43 -4.94 0.71
N TYR A 225 17.90 -3.80 1.16
CA TYR A 225 16.53 -3.64 1.65
C TYR A 225 15.85 -2.51 0.88
N THR A 226 14.91 -2.85 0.01
CA THR A 226 14.18 -1.92 -0.86
C THR A 226 12.78 -1.71 -0.32
N LEU A 227 12.50 -0.49 0.11
CA LEU A 227 11.19 -0.06 0.60
C LEU A 227 10.44 0.67 -0.52
N VAL A 228 9.25 0.20 -0.86
CA VAL A 228 8.37 0.82 -1.85
C VAL A 228 7.09 1.32 -1.18
N ALA A 229 6.81 2.61 -1.33
CA ALA A 229 5.72 3.32 -0.64
C ALA A 229 5.61 2.93 0.85
N PRO A 230 6.69 3.06 1.64
CA PRO A 230 6.72 2.52 2.98
C PRO A 230 5.83 3.29 3.95
N ALA A 231 5.11 2.57 4.80
CA ALA A 231 4.32 3.13 5.90
C ALA A 231 5.14 3.22 7.20
N THR A 232 6.44 3.54 7.11
CA THR A 232 7.40 3.45 8.23
C THR A 232 6.93 4.22 9.46
N GLY A 233 6.37 5.42 9.27
CA GLY A 233 5.82 6.27 10.32
C GLY A 233 4.32 6.08 10.61
N GLY A 234 3.67 5.09 10.02
CA GLY A 234 2.22 4.90 10.09
C GLY A 234 1.42 5.84 9.19
N SER A 235 0.09 5.74 9.27
CA SER A 235 -0.88 6.52 8.48
C SER A 235 -2.09 6.93 9.31
N PHE A 236 -2.58 8.17 9.11
CA PHE A 236 -3.79 8.66 9.78
C PHE A 236 -5.06 8.00 9.26
N LYS A 237 -5.01 7.31 8.12
CA LYS A 237 -6.12 6.46 7.67
C LYS A 237 -6.38 5.30 8.64
N ALA A 238 -5.36 4.80 9.34
CA ALA A 238 -5.55 3.81 10.41
C ALA A 238 -6.41 4.36 11.56
N ILE A 239 -6.28 5.65 11.89
CA ILE A 239 -7.15 6.31 12.88
C ILE A 239 -8.59 6.40 12.37
N LYS A 240 -8.80 6.83 11.12
CA LYS A 240 -10.14 6.86 10.49
C LYS A 240 -10.79 5.48 10.49
N ALA A 241 -10.04 4.43 10.17
CA ALA A 241 -10.53 3.05 10.16
C ALA A 241 -11.07 2.61 11.53
N LEU A 242 -10.44 3.04 12.64
CA LEU A 242 -10.87 2.71 13.99
C LEU A 242 -12.03 3.58 14.49
N LEU A 243 -12.12 4.85 14.07
CA LEU A 243 -13.18 5.78 14.49
C LEU A 243 -14.47 5.62 13.66
N THR A 244 -14.38 5.87 12.35
CA THR A 244 -15.54 5.91 11.43
C THR A 244 -15.62 4.68 10.55
N GLY A 245 -14.49 4.10 10.16
CA GLY A 245 -14.41 3.17 9.03
C GLY A 245 -14.10 3.89 7.72
N TYR A 246 -14.00 3.12 6.64
CA TYR A 246 -13.77 3.65 5.29
C TYR A 246 -15.10 3.85 4.57
N ASN A 247 -15.33 5.05 4.07
CA ASN A 247 -16.57 5.47 3.42
C ASN A 247 -16.36 6.34 2.17
N ASP A 248 -15.10 6.51 1.74
CA ASP A 248 -14.74 7.30 0.58
C ASP A 248 -14.16 6.46 -0.57
N PRO A 249 -14.41 6.84 -1.84
CA PRO A 249 -13.88 6.12 -3.00
C PRO A 249 -12.35 6.02 -3.02
N VAL A 250 -11.65 6.88 -2.27
CA VAL A 250 -10.18 6.97 -2.21
C VAL A 250 -9.57 6.35 -0.96
N ASP A 251 -10.39 5.74 -0.09
CA ASP A 251 -9.93 5.34 1.24
C ASP A 251 -8.80 4.30 1.19
N LEU A 252 -8.90 3.25 0.35
CA LEU A 252 -7.75 2.49 -0.12
C LEU A 252 -7.97 2.10 -1.59
N THR A 253 -6.99 2.34 -2.47
CA THR A 253 -7.11 2.09 -3.93
C THR A 253 -7.53 0.65 -4.26
N PHE A 254 -7.13 -0.33 -3.43
CA PHE A 254 -7.57 -1.72 -3.62
C PHE A 254 -9.08 -1.89 -3.43
N TRP A 255 -9.74 -1.14 -2.54
CA TRP A 255 -11.19 -1.22 -2.35
C TRP A 255 -11.94 -0.65 -3.56
N THR A 256 -11.39 0.37 -4.22
CA THR A 256 -11.95 0.96 -5.44
C THR A 256 -11.75 0.05 -6.66
N LEU A 257 -10.56 -0.55 -6.79
CA LEU A 257 -10.24 -1.53 -7.85
C LEU A 257 -11.06 -2.82 -7.75
N LEU A 258 -11.51 -3.15 -6.54
CA LEU A 258 -12.29 -4.34 -6.23
C LEU A 258 -13.81 -4.07 -6.12
N ASP A 259 -14.32 -2.87 -6.44
CA ASP A 259 -15.75 -2.52 -6.24
C ASP A 259 -16.26 -2.77 -4.79
N ILE A 260 -15.36 -2.73 -3.81
CA ILE A 260 -15.68 -3.02 -2.40
C ILE A 260 -16.32 -1.81 -1.70
N SER A 261 -16.50 -0.69 -2.40
CA SER A 261 -17.38 0.41 -1.99
C SER A 261 -18.83 -0.03 -1.71
N LEU A 262 -19.19 -1.28 -2.03
CA LEU A 262 -20.47 -1.91 -1.70
C LEU A 262 -20.55 -2.48 -0.27
N ILE A 263 -19.45 -2.58 0.49
CA ILE A 263 -19.50 -2.99 1.90
C ILE A 263 -19.89 -1.78 2.76
N PRO A 264 -20.94 -1.90 3.58
CA PRO A 264 -21.31 -0.88 4.55
C PRO A 264 -20.13 -0.48 5.46
N VAL A 265 -20.00 0.83 5.67
CA VAL A 265 -18.91 1.46 6.44
C VAL A 265 -18.76 0.87 7.84
N ASP A 266 -19.88 0.53 8.48
CA ASP A 266 -19.91 -0.06 9.81
C ASP A 266 -19.30 -1.46 9.84
N ILE A 267 -19.53 -2.28 8.81
CA ILE A 267 -18.90 -3.60 8.64
C ILE A 267 -17.38 -3.45 8.47
N LEU A 268 -16.93 -2.50 7.65
CA LEU A 268 -15.50 -2.24 7.45
C LEU A 268 -14.82 -1.70 8.72
N ARG A 269 -15.50 -0.84 9.47
CA ARG A 269 -15.01 -0.32 10.75
C ARG A 269 -14.86 -1.46 11.76
N ASP A 270 -15.89 -2.28 11.92
CA ASP A 270 -15.88 -3.36 12.90
C ASP A 270 -14.84 -4.43 12.54
N LEU A 271 -14.67 -4.73 11.24
CA LEU A 271 -13.53 -5.52 10.77
C LEU A 271 -12.20 -4.85 11.11
N SER A 272 -12.00 -3.58 10.75
CA SER A 272 -10.72 -2.86 10.99
C SER A 272 -10.33 -2.83 12.47
N ARG A 273 -11.31 -2.69 13.38
CA ARG A 273 -11.11 -2.74 14.83
C ARG A 273 -10.64 -4.11 15.35
N SER A 274 -10.91 -5.18 14.60
CA SER A 274 -10.44 -6.52 14.92
C SER A 274 -9.02 -6.79 14.43
N LEU A 275 -8.53 -6.08 13.41
CA LEU A 275 -7.22 -6.34 12.80
C LEU A 275 -6.09 -5.74 13.64
N GLY A 276 -5.18 -6.58 14.14
CA GLY A 276 -4.02 -6.13 14.91
C GLY A 276 -3.04 -5.28 14.09
N SER A 277 -2.96 -5.52 12.78
CA SER A 277 -2.12 -4.74 11.86
C SER A 277 -2.55 -3.28 11.70
N ILE A 278 -3.84 -2.96 11.89
CA ILE A 278 -4.32 -1.56 11.84
C ILE A 278 -3.74 -0.77 13.01
N TYR A 279 -3.65 -1.37 14.19
CA TYR A 279 -3.01 -0.73 15.35
C TYR A 279 -1.51 -0.55 15.15
N ALA A 280 -0.86 -1.48 14.44
CA ALA A 280 0.55 -1.38 14.07
C ALA A 280 0.84 -0.28 13.02
N LEU A 281 -0.19 0.20 12.31
CA LEU A 281 -0.10 1.29 11.32
C LEU A 281 -0.47 2.67 11.87
N LEU A 282 -0.77 2.77 13.18
CA LEU A 282 -1.07 4.05 13.79
C LEU A 282 0.11 5.03 13.63
N PRO A 283 -0.16 6.34 13.40
CA PRO A 283 0.90 7.33 13.26
C PRO A 283 1.82 7.34 14.48
N ASP A 284 3.12 7.30 14.24
CA ASP A 284 4.11 7.23 15.31
C ASP A 284 4.29 8.60 16.00
N ILE A 285 4.13 8.63 17.33
CA ILE A 285 4.25 9.84 18.14
C ILE A 285 5.66 10.42 18.10
N ASP A 286 6.70 9.59 17.99
CA ASP A 286 8.09 10.05 17.93
C ASP A 286 8.38 10.78 16.61
N LEU A 287 7.58 10.52 15.57
CA LEU A 287 7.68 11.19 14.26
C LEU A 287 6.84 12.47 14.17
N TYR A 288 5.57 12.42 14.60
CA TYR A 288 4.63 13.53 14.42
C TYR A 288 4.55 14.47 15.64
N GLY A 289 4.94 14.00 16.82
CA GLY A 289 4.80 14.70 18.09
C GLY A 289 3.43 14.47 18.75
N GLN A 290 3.41 14.49 20.08
CA GLN A 290 2.19 14.24 20.88
C GLN A 290 1.09 15.29 20.66
N ASP A 291 1.47 16.51 20.30
CA ASP A 291 0.55 17.65 20.12
C ASP A 291 -0.01 17.75 18.68
N HIS A 292 0.36 16.84 17.78
CA HIS A 292 -0.19 16.81 16.43
C HIS A 292 -1.70 16.66 16.49
N LEU A 293 -2.44 17.58 15.85
CA LEU A 293 -3.90 17.60 15.86
C LEU A 293 -4.45 16.46 15.00
N VAL A 294 -5.25 15.56 15.59
CA VAL A 294 -5.80 14.39 14.89
C VAL A 294 -7.29 14.52 14.67
N VAL A 295 -8.04 14.88 15.71
CA VAL A 295 -9.50 15.01 15.64
C VAL A 295 -9.93 16.35 16.20
N ARG A 296 -10.80 17.05 15.47
CA ARG A 296 -11.56 18.19 15.97
C ARG A 296 -13.04 17.86 15.90
N GLN A 297 -13.75 17.98 17.00
CA GLN A 297 -15.22 17.88 17.03
C GLN A 297 -15.81 19.27 17.20
N LEU A 298 -16.66 19.66 16.25
CA LEU A 298 -17.42 20.90 16.31
C LEU A 298 -18.76 20.60 16.98
N GLN A 299 -18.92 20.99 18.23
CA GLN A 299 -20.11 20.70 19.04
C GLN A 299 -20.87 21.99 19.36
N PRO A 300 -22.20 21.97 19.41
CA PRO A 300 -22.97 23.13 19.87
C PRO A 300 -22.85 23.27 21.39
N LYS A 301 -22.62 24.50 21.89
CA LYS A 301 -22.53 24.81 23.34
C LYS A 301 -23.87 24.67 24.07
N LYS A 302 -25.00 24.79 23.36
CA LYS A 302 -26.36 24.66 23.91
C LYS A 302 -27.14 23.58 23.18
N SER A 303 -27.66 22.61 23.94
CA SER A 303 -28.57 21.59 23.42
C SER A 303 -29.88 22.24 22.96
N GLY A 304 -30.20 22.19 21.66
CA GLY A 304 -31.52 22.55 21.13
C GLY A 304 -31.66 23.90 20.38
N SER A 305 -30.58 24.64 20.12
CA SER A 305 -30.63 25.82 19.22
C SER A 305 -29.58 25.64 18.13
N PHE A 306 -30.00 25.11 16.98
CA PHE A 306 -29.17 25.11 15.79
C PHE A 306 -29.53 26.34 14.96
N SER A 307 -28.53 27.07 14.48
CA SER A 307 -28.82 28.00 13.39
C SER A 307 -29.28 27.21 12.15
N PRO A 308 -30.06 27.81 11.25
CA PRO A 308 -30.38 27.20 9.96
C PRO A 308 -29.13 26.88 9.13
N ALA A 309 -28.06 27.68 9.25
CA ALA A 309 -26.79 27.48 8.53
C ALA A 309 -26.03 26.24 9.06
N PHE A 310 -25.92 26.10 10.38
CA PHE A 310 -25.35 24.91 11.02
C PHE A 310 -26.15 23.65 10.71
N SER A 311 -27.49 23.75 10.76
CA SER A 311 -28.37 22.63 10.42
C SER A 311 -28.19 22.20 8.96
N ALA A 312 -28.14 23.16 8.03
CA ALA A 312 -27.93 22.90 6.61
C ALA A 312 -26.54 22.29 6.33
N PHE A 313 -25.49 22.80 6.97
CA PHE A 313 -24.15 22.21 6.85
C PHE A 313 -24.09 20.78 7.41
N MET A 314 -24.69 20.55 8.58
CA MET A 314 -24.76 19.21 9.19
C MET A 314 -25.64 18.22 8.40
N SER A 315 -26.61 18.71 7.62
CA SER A 315 -27.50 17.88 6.80
C SER A 315 -27.03 17.71 5.35
N GLY A 316 -26.06 18.50 4.88
CA GLY A 316 -25.39 18.36 3.58
C GLY A 316 -24.47 17.14 3.43
N GLY A 317 -24.52 16.21 4.38
CA GLY A 317 -23.75 14.96 4.40
C GLY A 317 -24.38 13.79 3.64
N SER A 318 -25.53 13.97 2.98
CA SER A 318 -26.08 13.01 2.03
C SER A 318 -26.63 13.74 0.81
N ASP A 319 -25.99 13.54 -0.34
CA ASP A 319 -26.48 13.83 -1.70
C ASP A 319 -27.42 15.05 -1.87
N GLY A 320 -26.85 16.21 -2.21
CA GLY A 320 -27.64 17.36 -2.62
C GLY A 320 -26.80 18.56 -3.03
N LYS A 321 -26.58 18.72 -4.34
CA LYS A 321 -25.97 19.92 -4.94
C LYS A 321 -26.68 21.20 -4.45
N ALA A 322 -25.94 22.08 -3.80
CA ALA A 322 -26.29 23.49 -3.70
C ALA A 322 -25.03 24.34 -3.86
N GLN A 323 -24.86 24.80 -5.09
CA GLN A 323 -23.80 25.70 -5.53
C GLN A 323 -24.05 27.09 -4.89
N MET A 324 -23.15 27.57 -4.05
CA MET A 324 -23.20 28.96 -3.57
C MET A 324 -21.92 29.69 -3.97
N HIS A 325 -22.04 30.48 -5.04
CA HIS A 325 -21.10 31.55 -5.35
C HIS A 325 -21.15 32.59 -4.23
N MET A 326 -20.00 33.03 -3.71
CA MET A 326 -19.83 34.46 -3.37
C MET A 326 -18.37 34.90 -3.27
N GLU A 327 -18.17 36.13 -3.71
CA GLU A 327 -16.93 36.83 -4.01
C GLU A 327 -16.10 37.18 -2.77
N ALA A 328 -14.79 37.18 -3.00
CA ALA A 328 -13.76 37.52 -2.03
C ALA A 328 -13.78 39.01 -1.66
N ASN A 329 -13.67 39.31 -0.36
CA ASN A 329 -12.96 40.50 0.09
C ASN A 329 -12.28 40.24 1.44
N GLY A 330 -10.99 40.54 1.50
CA GLY A 330 -10.06 39.97 2.48
C GLY A 330 -10.07 40.61 3.88
N ARG A 331 -9.56 39.84 4.85
CA ARG A 331 -8.34 40.12 5.63
C ARG A 331 -7.94 38.88 6.47
N ASN A 332 -6.63 38.69 6.58
CA ASN A 332 -5.92 37.50 7.04
C ASN A 332 -6.01 37.21 8.55
N LEU A 333 -6.01 35.92 8.89
CA LEU A 333 -5.45 35.37 10.13
C LEU A 333 -4.51 34.23 9.74
N GLU A 334 -3.24 34.38 10.13
CA GLU A 334 -2.09 33.59 9.69
C GLU A 334 -2.09 32.16 10.24
N PHE A 335 -1.86 31.18 9.36
CA PHE A 335 -1.26 29.89 9.69
C PHE A 335 0.15 29.87 9.12
N ARG A 336 1.16 29.76 9.99
CA ARG A 336 2.57 29.64 9.63
C ARG A 336 2.78 28.43 8.72
N ARG A 337 3.32 28.68 7.53
CA ARG A 337 3.93 27.66 6.66
C ARG A 337 5.14 27.06 7.36
N LEU A 338 5.20 25.73 7.43
CA LEU A 338 6.47 25.01 7.48
C LEU A 338 6.87 24.69 6.04
N ALA A 339 7.36 25.71 5.35
CA ALA A 339 7.98 25.58 4.03
C ALA A 339 9.10 26.62 3.91
N ASP A 340 9.99 26.66 4.90
CA ASP A 340 11.26 27.39 4.83
C ASP A 340 12.39 26.42 5.22
N ALA A 341 12.67 25.50 4.30
CA ALA A 341 14.01 24.99 4.09
C ALA A 341 14.32 25.23 2.60
N THR A 342 15.00 26.33 2.34
CA THR A 342 15.49 26.73 1.02
C THR A 342 16.28 25.57 0.39
N PRO A 343 15.88 25.05 -0.78
CA PRO A 343 16.79 24.27 -1.60
C PRO A 343 17.90 25.19 -2.14
N PRO A 344 19.15 24.72 -2.32
CA PRO A 344 20.17 25.49 -3.00
C PRO A 344 19.68 25.89 -4.39
N ALA A 345 19.74 27.20 -4.67
CA ALA A 345 19.40 27.77 -5.95
C ALA A 345 20.47 27.37 -6.98
N GLU A 346 20.09 26.49 -7.92
CA GLU A 346 20.45 26.53 -9.35
C GLU A 346 19.88 25.29 -10.04
N TRP A 347 18.72 25.41 -10.68
CA TRP A 347 18.47 24.63 -11.90
C TRP A 347 17.59 25.46 -12.84
N GLY A 348 18.28 26.13 -13.75
CA GLY A 348 17.67 26.91 -14.81
C GLY A 348 16.86 26.03 -15.75
N ALA A 349 15.81 26.63 -16.30
CA ALA A 349 15.02 26.10 -17.40
C ALA A 349 15.94 25.72 -18.58
N GLN A 350 16.00 24.43 -18.91
CA GLN A 350 16.30 23.98 -20.26
C GLN A 350 15.16 23.07 -20.71
N THR A 351 14.12 23.70 -21.23
CA THR A 351 13.22 23.07 -22.19
C THR A 351 14.03 22.75 -23.45
N ALA A 352 14.41 21.48 -23.62
CA ALA A 352 14.91 21.00 -24.91
C ALA A 352 13.72 20.89 -25.89
N LYS A 353 13.53 21.95 -26.68
CA LYS A 353 12.91 21.84 -28.00
C LYS A 353 13.80 20.93 -28.84
N TRP A 354 13.36 19.71 -29.15
CA TRP A 354 13.83 19.05 -30.37
C TRP A 354 12.78 19.15 -31.46
N ALA A 355 13.11 20.02 -32.41
CA ALA A 355 12.40 20.23 -33.64
C ALA A 355 12.53 18.98 -34.53
N ALA A 356 11.42 18.64 -35.15
CA ALA A 356 11.38 17.92 -36.40
C ALA A 356 12.35 18.56 -37.42
N GLN A 357 13.35 17.79 -37.86
CA GLN A 357 13.92 17.84 -39.22
C GLN A 357 14.99 16.76 -39.38
N GLY A 358 14.67 15.75 -40.18
CA GLY A 358 15.56 14.67 -40.59
C GLY A 358 14.88 13.87 -41.70
N ASN A 359 14.87 14.47 -42.90
CA ASN A 359 14.32 13.86 -44.10
C ASN A 359 15.32 12.81 -44.63
N GLY A 360 14.91 11.55 -44.66
CA GLY A 360 15.69 10.44 -45.22
C GLY A 360 14.78 9.25 -45.47
N ARG A 361 14.15 9.22 -46.65
CA ARG A 361 13.33 8.11 -47.14
C ARG A 361 14.15 6.82 -47.22
N THR A 362 13.73 5.81 -46.49
CA THR A 362 13.74 4.42 -46.97
C THR A 362 12.41 3.80 -46.58
N GLU A 363 11.57 3.56 -47.60
CA GLU A 363 10.32 2.81 -47.47
C GLU A 363 10.66 1.37 -47.02
N GLY A 364 10.32 1.07 -45.77
CA GLY A 364 10.38 -0.27 -45.19
C GLY A 364 9.09 -0.52 -44.42
N ASP A 365 8.38 -1.58 -44.81
CA ASP A 365 7.09 -2.08 -44.33
C ASP A 365 6.74 -1.67 -42.87
N GLY A 366 5.77 -0.77 -42.74
CA GLY A 366 5.36 -0.12 -41.49
C GLY A 366 4.50 -1.00 -40.59
N ARG A 367 5.02 -2.16 -40.19
CA ARG A 367 4.44 -2.98 -39.12
C ARG A 367 5.45 -3.13 -37.99
N LEU A 368 5.22 -2.41 -36.89
CA LEU A 368 5.90 -2.68 -35.63
C LEU A 368 5.71 -4.17 -35.28
N PRO A 369 6.73 -4.87 -34.77
CA PRO A 369 6.60 -6.25 -34.34
C PRO A 369 5.42 -6.39 -33.36
N LYS A 370 4.62 -7.47 -33.46
CA LYS A 370 3.41 -7.68 -32.62
C LYS A 370 3.68 -7.51 -31.11
N THR A 371 4.89 -7.85 -30.67
CA THR A 371 5.37 -7.70 -29.28
C THR A 371 5.63 -6.26 -28.87
N GLN A 372 5.98 -5.38 -29.80
CA GLN A 372 6.18 -3.94 -29.56
C GLN A 372 4.84 -3.20 -29.53
N GLN A 373 3.92 -3.55 -30.43
CA GLN A 373 2.56 -3.01 -30.43
C GLN A 373 1.79 -3.39 -29.15
N SER A 374 1.88 -4.64 -28.69
CA SER A 374 1.25 -5.07 -27.42
C SER A 374 1.84 -4.38 -26.19
N ARG A 375 3.09 -3.90 -26.27
CA ARG A 375 3.75 -3.15 -25.18
C ARG A 375 3.25 -1.72 -25.12
N GLU A 376 3.19 -1.05 -26.25
CA GLU A 376 2.67 0.33 -26.34
C GLU A 376 1.22 0.40 -25.87
N GLU A 377 0.41 -0.61 -26.20
CA GLU A 377 -0.97 -0.74 -25.71
C GLU A 377 -1.04 -0.87 -24.18
N LEU A 378 -0.19 -1.71 -23.56
CA LEU A 378 -0.14 -1.89 -22.10
C LEU A 378 0.33 -0.62 -21.38
N VAL A 379 1.35 0.06 -21.90
CA VAL A 379 1.85 1.33 -21.34
C VAL A 379 0.75 2.40 -21.38
N GLN A 380 0.02 2.50 -22.50
CA GLN A 380 -1.10 3.44 -22.63
C GLN A 380 -2.23 3.12 -21.64
N GLU A 381 -2.56 1.84 -21.44
CA GLU A 381 -3.60 1.42 -20.49
C GLU A 381 -3.22 1.78 -19.05
N ILE A 382 -1.99 1.47 -18.62
CA ILE A 382 -1.49 1.82 -17.29
C ILE A 382 -1.49 3.35 -17.10
N SER A 383 -1.00 4.11 -18.09
CA SER A 383 -1.01 5.57 -18.04
C SER A 383 -2.43 6.13 -17.88
N ALA A 384 -3.41 5.57 -18.61
CA ALA A 384 -4.81 5.99 -18.50
C ALA A 384 -5.39 5.70 -17.11
N GLN A 385 -5.07 4.55 -16.50
CA GLN A 385 -5.48 4.21 -15.14
C GLN A 385 -4.86 5.17 -14.11
N VAL A 386 -3.58 5.49 -14.24
CA VAL A 386 -2.87 6.46 -13.38
C VAL A 386 -3.50 7.85 -13.50
N ASP A 387 -3.82 8.31 -14.71
CA ASP A 387 -4.46 9.60 -14.94
C ASP A 387 -5.87 9.66 -14.34
N GLN A 388 -6.68 8.63 -14.57
CA GLN A 388 -8.01 8.51 -13.99
C GLN A 388 -7.94 8.56 -12.46
N ARG A 389 -7.00 7.83 -11.85
CA ARG A 389 -6.83 7.83 -10.41
C ARG A 389 -6.36 9.18 -9.89
N THR A 390 -5.41 9.82 -10.56
CA THR A 390 -4.95 11.17 -10.21
C THR A 390 -6.11 12.17 -10.22
N GLN A 391 -7.04 12.06 -11.16
CA GLN A 391 -8.25 12.89 -11.20
C GLN A 391 -9.19 12.62 -10.00
N GLN A 392 -9.38 11.36 -9.60
CA GLN A 392 -10.17 11.02 -8.41
C GLN A 392 -9.56 11.62 -7.13
N VAL A 393 -8.25 11.50 -6.96
CA VAL A 393 -7.54 12.06 -5.79
C VAL A 393 -7.63 13.61 -5.79
N ARG A 394 -7.52 14.25 -6.96
CA ARG A 394 -7.77 15.70 -7.09
C ARG A 394 -9.19 16.10 -6.72
N HIS A 395 -10.19 15.31 -7.13
CA HIS A 395 -11.58 15.59 -6.78
C HIS A 395 -11.82 15.49 -5.28
N TYR A 396 -11.28 14.45 -4.63
CA TYR A 396 -11.31 14.29 -3.17
C TYR A 396 -10.65 15.48 -2.46
N ALA A 397 -9.47 15.90 -2.91
CA ALA A 397 -8.77 17.05 -2.34
C ALA A 397 -9.57 18.34 -2.50
N ALA A 398 -10.20 18.55 -3.66
CA ALA A 398 -11.05 19.71 -3.91
C ALA A 398 -12.31 19.72 -3.01
N GLU A 399 -12.99 18.58 -2.86
CA GLU A 399 -14.16 18.44 -1.97
C GLU A 399 -13.76 18.72 -0.51
N ALA A 400 -12.62 18.20 -0.06
CA ALA A 400 -12.09 18.46 1.27
C ALA A 400 -11.82 19.96 1.48
N GLN A 401 -11.18 20.63 0.52
CA GLN A 401 -10.90 22.07 0.58
C GLN A 401 -12.17 22.91 0.63
N GLU A 402 -13.18 22.59 -0.17
CA GLU A 402 -14.48 23.27 -0.17
C GLU A 402 -15.17 23.13 1.19
N ARG A 403 -15.22 21.91 1.75
CA ARG A 403 -15.80 21.66 3.07
C ARG A 403 -15.04 22.37 4.19
N MET A 404 -13.72 22.40 4.10
CA MET A 404 -12.87 23.13 5.06
C MET A 404 -13.12 24.64 5.01
N ALA A 405 -13.34 25.22 3.81
CA ALA A 405 -13.72 26.62 3.67
C ALA A 405 -15.10 26.89 4.31
N GLY A 406 -16.06 25.98 4.13
CA GLY A 406 -17.37 26.01 4.80
C GLY A 406 -17.24 25.99 6.33
N ILE A 407 -16.41 25.10 6.89
CA ILE A 407 -16.13 25.05 8.34
C ILE A 407 -15.54 26.37 8.83
N LYS A 408 -14.59 26.95 8.10
CA LYS A 408 -13.98 28.23 8.48
C LYS A 408 -15.02 29.36 8.52
N HIS A 409 -15.96 29.37 7.58
CA HIS A 409 -17.06 30.33 7.58
C HIS A 409 -17.97 30.13 8.79
N LEU A 410 -18.38 28.89 9.08
CA LEU A 410 -19.22 28.56 10.23
C LEU A 410 -18.56 28.96 11.55
N LEU A 411 -17.26 28.68 11.73
CA LEU A 411 -16.54 29.08 12.93
C LEU A 411 -16.41 30.60 13.06
N ALA A 412 -16.43 31.35 11.96
CA ALA A 412 -16.40 32.81 12.00
C ALA A 412 -17.77 33.41 12.35
N GLU A 413 -18.86 32.81 11.88
CA GLU A 413 -20.23 33.29 12.14
C GLU A 413 -20.80 32.82 13.49
N GLU A 414 -20.46 31.61 13.93
CA GLU A 414 -21.05 30.94 15.09
C GLU A 414 -20.03 30.67 16.21
N ALA A 415 -18.95 31.45 16.28
CA ALA A 415 -17.90 31.31 17.29
C ALA A 415 -18.44 31.27 18.74
N GLU A 416 -19.51 32.03 19.01
CA GLU A 416 -20.12 32.10 20.33
C GLU A 416 -20.96 30.85 20.67
N ASP A 417 -21.48 30.15 19.66
CA ASP A 417 -22.40 29.01 19.81
C ASP A 417 -21.73 27.64 19.61
N LEU A 418 -20.53 27.59 19.02
CA LEU A 418 -19.76 26.38 18.81
C LEU A 418 -18.63 26.22 19.82
N GLU A 419 -18.44 24.98 20.29
CA GLU A 419 -17.32 24.51 21.08
C GLU A 419 -16.46 23.57 20.23
N GLU A 420 -15.15 23.79 20.26
CA GLU A 420 -14.19 22.91 19.60
C GLU A 420 -13.56 21.97 20.63
N VAL A 421 -13.87 20.68 20.52
CA VAL A 421 -13.18 19.64 21.29
C VAL A 421 -12.06 19.07 20.44
N VAL A 422 -10.83 19.20 20.93
CA VAL A 422 -9.62 18.87 20.17
C VAL A 422 -8.93 17.65 20.79
N TYR A 423 -8.60 16.69 19.93
CA TYR A 423 -7.82 15.52 20.28
C TYR A 423 -6.52 15.51 19.46
N THR A 424 -5.41 15.32 20.15
CA THR A 424 -4.08 15.22 19.59
C THR A 424 -3.67 13.76 19.45
N LEU A 425 -2.53 13.52 18.81
CA LEU A 425 -1.98 12.17 18.65
C LEU A 425 -1.68 11.52 20.01
N GLY A 426 -1.41 12.32 21.05
CA GLY A 426 -1.21 11.85 22.42
C GLY A 426 -2.48 11.40 23.16
N ASN A 427 -3.69 11.83 22.75
CA ASN A 427 -4.91 11.57 23.53
C ASN A 427 -6.15 11.12 22.73
N TRP A 428 -6.08 11.05 21.39
CA TRP A 428 -7.22 10.67 20.55
C TRP A 428 -7.81 9.28 20.87
N THR A 429 -7.02 8.37 21.44
CA THR A 429 -7.49 7.04 21.85
C THR A 429 -8.59 7.10 22.92
N ALA A 430 -8.78 8.26 23.58
CA ALA A 430 -9.94 8.50 24.45
C ALA A 430 -11.29 8.48 23.72
N LEU A 431 -11.30 8.62 22.40
CA LEU A 431 -12.50 8.48 21.54
C LEU A 431 -12.88 7.01 21.29
N LEU A 432 -11.99 6.07 21.60
CA LEU A 432 -12.23 4.65 21.41
C LEU A 432 -12.90 4.02 22.64
N PRO A 433 -13.70 2.95 22.45
CA PRO A 433 -14.08 2.05 23.53
C PRO A 433 -12.87 1.58 24.35
N PRO A 434 -13.02 1.31 25.67
CA PRO A 434 -11.91 0.99 26.56
C PRO A 434 -11.00 -0.15 26.07
N GLU A 435 -11.60 -1.20 25.51
CA GLU A 435 -10.88 -2.36 24.97
C GLU A 435 -10.02 -1.97 23.76
N LEU A 436 -10.55 -1.16 22.83
CA LEU A 436 -9.80 -0.74 21.63
C LEU A 436 -8.71 0.29 21.97
N ARG A 437 -8.96 1.14 22.98
CA ARG A 437 -7.95 2.02 23.55
C ARG A 437 -6.77 1.21 24.09
N LEU A 438 -7.04 0.14 24.85
CA LEU A 438 -5.99 -0.71 25.39
C LEU A 438 -5.17 -1.36 24.28
N ARG A 439 -5.82 -1.86 23.22
CA ARG A 439 -5.13 -2.41 22.03
C ARG A 439 -4.21 -1.40 21.36
N ALA A 440 -4.66 -0.14 21.22
CA ALA A 440 -3.83 0.93 20.66
C ALA A 440 -2.60 1.23 21.52
N GLU A 441 -2.73 1.24 22.85
CA GLU A 441 -1.59 1.41 23.76
C GLU A 441 -0.63 0.21 23.71
N THR A 442 -1.13 -1.02 23.66
CA THR A 442 -0.32 -2.24 23.50
C THR A 442 0.46 -2.21 22.20
N ALA A 443 -0.19 -1.87 21.09
CA ALA A 443 0.49 -1.73 19.81
C ALA A 443 1.59 -0.65 19.86
N LYS A 444 1.28 0.52 20.44
CA LYS A 444 2.27 1.59 20.64
C LYS A 444 3.52 1.09 21.40
N GLN A 445 3.36 0.23 22.41
CA GLN A 445 4.48 -0.35 23.16
C GLN A 445 5.33 -1.31 22.32
N HIS A 446 4.68 -2.25 21.61
CA HIS A 446 5.39 -3.21 20.75
C HIS A 446 6.15 -2.53 19.60
N MET A 447 5.58 -1.47 19.04
CA MET A 447 6.14 -0.76 17.90
C MET A 447 7.25 0.23 18.27
N GLN A 448 7.58 0.43 19.55
CA GLN A 448 8.63 1.37 19.96
C GLN A 448 9.98 1.04 19.32
N GLY A 449 10.61 2.06 18.73
CA GLY A 449 11.98 2.00 18.23
C GLY A 449 12.15 1.44 16.81
N ILE A 450 11.08 1.01 16.14
CA ILE A 450 11.15 0.46 14.77
C ILE A 450 11.39 1.51 13.68
N LEU A 451 11.24 2.81 14.02
CA LEU A 451 11.53 3.93 13.12
C LEU A 451 13.02 4.14 12.86
N LYS A 452 13.87 3.58 13.73
CA LYS A 452 15.32 3.76 13.66
C LYS A 452 15.88 3.06 12.43
N ASP A 453 17.04 3.54 12.00
CA ASP A 453 17.82 2.91 10.94
C ASP A 453 18.04 1.41 11.27
N PRO A 454 17.61 0.49 10.40
CA PRO A 454 17.77 -0.94 10.61
C PRO A 454 19.22 -1.43 10.42
N GLY A 455 20.15 -0.58 9.98
CA GLY A 455 21.56 -0.94 9.81
C GLY A 455 21.81 -1.89 8.64
N VAL A 456 20.95 -1.90 7.62
CA VAL A 456 21.13 -2.69 6.39
C VAL A 456 21.13 -1.77 5.18
N PRO A 457 21.93 -2.04 4.13
CA PRO A 457 21.95 -1.20 2.93
C PRO A 457 20.54 -1.00 2.38
N THR A 458 20.06 0.24 2.37
CA THR A 458 18.64 0.56 2.14
C THR A 458 18.42 1.39 0.89
N ARG A 459 17.41 1.03 0.09
CA ARG A 459 16.80 1.87 -0.94
C ARG A 459 15.42 2.32 -0.48
N CYS A 460 15.12 3.61 -0.61
CA CYS A 460 13.87 4.19 -0.16
C CYS A 460 13.13 4.78 -1.38
N ILE A 461 11.98 4.20 -1.74
CA ILE A 461 11.23 4.53 -2.95
C ILE A 461 9.81 4.94 -2.57
N TRP A 462 9.38 6.14 -2.97
CA TRP A 462 8.00 6.59 -2.73
C TRP A 462 7.52 7.56 -3.82
N SER A 463 6.23 7.86 -3.80
CA SER A 463 5.61 8.89 -4.62
C SER A 463 5.02 9.98 -3.74
N VAL A 464 4.87 11.19 -4.30
CA VAL A 464 4.14 12.27 -3.64
C VAL A 464 3.30 13.03 -4.65
N PHE A 465 2.05 13.32 -4.30
CA PHE A 465 1.23 14.25 -5.06
C PHE A 465 1.72 15.69 -4.86
N GLY A 466 1.73 16.47 -5.93
CA GLY A 466 2.09 17.90 -5.87
C GLY A 466 1.08 18.80 -5.16
N PHE A 467 0.06 18.23 -4.53
CA PHE A 467 -1.03 18.91 -3.83
C PHE A 467 -1.43 18.10 -2.58
N PRO A 468 -2.07 18.72 -1.57
CA PRO A 468 -2.55 18.01 -0.39
C PRO A 468 -3.56 16.93 -0.78
N SER A 469 -3.21 15.68 -0.58
CA SER A 469 -3.97 14.50 -1.04
C SER A 469 -4.18 13.47 0.05
N THR A 470 -3.44 13.57 1.15
CA THR A 470 -3.30 12.51 2.14
C THR A 470 -3.76 12.97 3.51
N ASP A 471 -4.59 12.17 4.17
CA ASP A 471 -5.14 12.45 5.49
C ASP A 471 -4.04 12.60 6.55
N VAL A 472 -4.14 13.68 7.32
CA VAL A 472 -3.31 13.95 8.51
C VAL A 472 -4.14 14.34 9.74
N GLY A 473 -5.47 14.33 9.61
CA GLY A 473 -6.42 14.63 10.68
C GLY A 473 -7.85 14.71 10.16
N TYR A 474 -8.82 14.89 11.06
CA TYR A 474 -10.24 14.82 10.75
C TYR A 474 -11.04 15.83 11.55
N ILE A 475 -12.06 16.43 10.93
CA ILE A 475 -13.03 17.30 11.58
C ILE A 475 -14.41 16.65 11.54
N TYR A 476 -15.03 16.45 12.69
CA TYR A 476 -16.39 15.94 12.83
C TYR A 476 -17.35 17.07 13.18
N THR A 477 -18.49 17.08 12.52
CA THR A 477 -19.64 17.91 12.91
C THR A 477 -20.45 17.17 13.97
N GLY A 478 -20.19 17.48 15.24
CA GLY A 478 -20.78 16.81 16.39
C GLY A 478 -19.91 15.69 16.98
N ALA A 479 -20.46 15.02 18.00
CA ALA A 479 -19.79 13.94 18.71
C ALA A 479 -19.93 12.54 18.05
N ASP A 480 -20.82 12.41 17.07
CA ASP A 480 -21.09 11.15 16.37
C ASP A 480 -19.98 10.82 15.36
N LEU A 481 -19.09 9.91 15.76
CA LEU A 481 -17.96 9.45 14.96
C LEU A 481 -18.34 8.51 13.81
N SER A 482 -19.61 8.08 13.72
CA SER A 482 -20.07 7.24 12.61
C SER A 482 -20.32 8.04 11.32
N ARG A 483 -20.42 9.37 11.43
CA ARG A 483 -20.58 10.26 10.28
C ARG A 483 -19.26 10.47 9.56
N LYS A 484 -19.33 10.68 8.24
CA LYS A 484 -18.17 11.02 7.41
C LYS A 484 -17.51 12.32 7.91
N PRO A 485 -16.25 12.28 8.37
CA PRO A 485 -15.54 13.49 8.76
C PRO A 485 -15.14 14.31 7.53
N VAL A 486 -14.83 15.58 7.74
CA VAL A 486 -14.06 16.38 6.78
C VAL A 486 -12.57 16.08 7.00
N PRO A 487 -11.86 15.55 5.99
CA PRO A 487 -10.46 15.23 6.14
C PRO A 487 -9.60 16.50 6.12
N VAL A 488 -8.59 16.53 6.98
CA VAL A 488 -7.50 17.51 6.94
C VAL A 488 -6.36 16.86 6.16
N LEU A 489 -6.01 17.45 5.02
CA LEU A 489 -5.06 16.87 4.08
C LEU A 489 -3.70 17.57 4.13
N ASP A 490 -2.64 16.79 3.92
CA ASP A 490 -1.29 17.21 3.60
C ASP A 490 -0.77 16.43 2.38
N VAL A 491 0.46 16.70 1.95
CA VAL A 491 1.10 15.98 0.86
C VAL A 491 1.51 14.56 1.27
N GLY A 492 1.36 13.63 0.33
CA GLY A 492 1.71 12.22 0.49
C GLY A 492 1.34 11.46 -0.78
N ASP A 493 1.15 10.16 -0.69
CA ASP A 493 0.80 9.29 -1.83
C ASP A 493 -0.69 8.94 -1.91
N ASP A 494 -1.56 9.75 -1.30
CA ASP A 494 -2.98 9.51 -0.98
C ASP A 494 -3.26 8.69 0.29
N THR A 495 -2.32 7.90 0.79
CA THR A 495 -2.56 6.97 1.91
C THR A 495 -1.59 7.18 3.06
N VAL A 496 -0.31 7.33 2.75
CA VAL A 496 0.77 7.55 3.71
C VAL A 496 1.28 8.99 3.57
N PRO A 497 1.30 9.78 4.66
CA PRO A 497 1.83 11.14 4.62
C PRO A 497 3.31 11.14 4.24
N LEU A 498 3.77 12.21 3.57
CA LEU A 498 5.18 12.34 3.14
C LEU A 498 6.17 12.11 4.29
N ARG A 499 5.88 12.62 5.50
CA ARG A 499 6.73 12.44 6.68
C ARG A 499 6.98 10.97 7.02
N SER A 500 5.97 10.11 6.83
CA SER A 500 6.06 8.67 7.08
C SER A 500 6.76 7.95 5.92
N LEU A 501 6.45 8.32 4.67
CA LEU A 501 7.11 7.77 3.47
C LEU A 501 8.62 8.03 3.46
N SER A 502 9.04 9.23 3.89
CA SER A 502 10.43 9.68 3.79
C SER A 502 11.30 9.30 4.99
N VAL A 503 10.79 8.56 6.00
CA VAL A 503 11.60 8.19 7.17
C VAL A 503 12.85 7.44 6.75
N CYS A 504 12.72 6.48 5.82
CA CYS A 504 13.87 5.72 5.36
C CYS A 504 14.93 6.58 4.65
N ALA A 505 14.55 7.71 4.04
CA ALA A 505 15.52 8.59 3.40
C ALA A 505 16.51 9.25 4.38
N GLY A 506 16.13 9.33 5.66
CA GLY A 506 16.97 9.88 6.73
C GLY A 506 17.88 8.86 7.41
N TRP A 507 17.82 7.58 7.05
CA TRP A 507 18.68 6.56 7.64
C TRP A 507 20.11 6.63 7.09
N ALA A 508 21.10 6.39 7.94
CA ALA A 508 22.51 6.41 7.55
C ALA A 508 22.87 5.23 6.63
N SER A 509 22.13 4.12 6.73
CA SER A 509 22.25 2.95 5.86
C SER A 509 21.60 3.13 4.48
N THR A 510 20.88 4.24 4.26
CA THR A 510 20.23 4.52 2.98
C THR A 510 21.23 5.08 1.98
N PHE A 511 21.45 4.31 0.92
CA PHE A 511 22.36 4.69 -0.16
C PHE A 511 21.63 5.21 -1.39
N GLU A 512 20.31 4.98 -1.49
CA GLU A 512 19.51 5.39 -2.63
C GLU A 512 18.11 5.83 -2.20
N VAL A 513 17.68 6.96 -2.78
CA VAL A 513 16.35 7.53 -2.59
C VAL A 513 15.77 7.83 -3.96
N LYS A 514 14.61 7.24 -4.29
CA LYS A 514 13.90 7.54 -5.53
C LYS A 514 12.49 8.04 -5.24
N THR A 515 12.15 9.19 -5.82
CA THR A 515 10.86 9.84 -5.65
C THR A 515 10.12 9.97 -6.96
N PHE A 516 8.86 9.55 -6.98
CA PHE A 516 7.95 9.76 -8.09
C PHE A 516 6.95 10.89 -7.78
N LYS A 517 6.26 11.38 -8.80
CA LYS A 517 5.28 12.45 -8.67
C LYS A 517 3.92 11.97 -9.16
N ASN A 518 2.89 12.27 -8.37
CA ASN A 518 1.49 12.02 -8.71
C ASN A 518 1.15 10.55 -9.00
N LEU A 519 1.88 9.61 -8.40
CA LEU A 519 1.44 8.22 -8.30
C LEU A 519 0.80 8.03 -6.94
N ASP A 520 -0.30 7.28 -6.92
CA ASP A 520 -0.92 6.88 -5.67
C ASP A 520 -0.15 5.72 -5.00
N HIS A 521 -0.58 5.37 -3.80
CA HIS A 521 0.03 4.34 -2.97
C HIS A 521 0.18 2.96 -3.64
N MET A 522 -0.71 2.60 -4.57
CA MET A 522 -0.74 1.30 -5.26
C MET A 522 -0.09 1.35 -6.65
N PHE A 523 -0.22 2.47 -7.38
CA PHE A 523 0.27 2.63 -8.75
C PHE A 523 1.77 2.89 -8.85
N ILE A 524 2.49 2.93 -7.73
CA ILE A 524 3.96 2.93 -7.74
C ILE A 524 4.53 1.70 -8.47
N PHE A 525 3.82 0.57 -8.52
CA PHE A 525 4.24 -0.60 -9.29
C PHE A 525 3.93 -0.51 -10.80
N GLY A 526 3.02 0.38 -11.21
CA GLY A 526 2.65 0.57 -12.62
C GLY A 526 3.59 1.51 -13.39
N ASP A 527 4.03 2.62 -12.78
CA ASP A 527 4.87 3.63 -13.45
C ASP A 527 6.37 3.30 -13.41
N VAL A 528 6.83 2.60 -12.36
CA VAL A 528 8.23 2.11 -12.26
C VAL A 528 8.60 1.22 -13.46
N ILE A 529 7.61 0.54 -14.06
CA ILE A 529 7.85 -0.42 -15.15
C ILE A 529 7.58 0.18 -16.53
N THR A 530 6.59 1.08 -16.66
CA THR A 530 6.30 1.75 -17.94
C THR A 530 7.40 2.70 -18.38
N ARG A 531 8.17 3.25 -17.43
CA ARG A 531 9.33 4.06 -17.75
C ARG A 531 10.60 3.22 -17.88
N ALA A 532 10.83 2.21 -17.02
CA ALA A 532 11.94 1.22 -17.10
C ALA A 532 12.08 0.47 -18.44
N PHE A 533 11.03 0.36 -19.25
CA PHE A 533 11.04 -0.43 -20.48
C PHE A 533 10.47 0.35 -21.68
N PRO A 534 11.25 0.82 -22.70
CA PRO A 534 12.70 1.07 -22.81
C PRO A 534 13.10 2.32 -23.69
N ALA A 535 14.39 2.71 -23.71
CA ALA A 535 15.00 3.47 -24.82
C ALA A 535 16.45 3.06 -25.22
N GLU A 536 17.23 2.37 -24.39
CA GLU A 536 18.67 2.12 -24.67
C GLU A 536 19.02 0.71 -25.18
N LEU A 537 18.07 -0.02 -25.77
CA LEU A 537 18.37 -1.29 -26.47
C LEU A 537 18.75 -1.10 -27.96
N SER A 538 19.05 0.13 -28.40
CA SER A 538 19.81 0.30 -29.65
C SER A 538 21.30 0.08 -29.35
N ALA A 539 21.74 -1.15 -29.57
CA ALA A 539 23.13 -1.57 -29.80
C ALA A 539 24.20 -0.54 -29.40
N ASP A 540 24.72 -0.64 -28.18
CA ASP A 540 26.09 -0.19 -27.94
C ASP A 540 27.00 -1.39 -27.64
N SER A 541 28.11 -1.38 -28.35
CA SER A 541 28.92 -2.53 -28.72
C SER A 541 29.98 -2.92 -27.68
N THR A 542 29.79 -2.54 -26.43
CA THR A 542 30.78 -2.78 -25.36
C THR A 542 30.20 -3.73 -24.32
N GLY A 543 30.41 -5.03 -24.55
CA GLY A 543 30.02 -6.09 -23.62
C GLY A 543 30.77 -5.99 -22.30
N THR A 544 30.10 -5.50 -21.25
CA THR A 544 30.24 -5.86 -19.83
C THR A 544 29.28 -4.98 -18.99
N ARG A 545 28.04 -5.42 -18.78
CA ARG A 545 27.17 -4.89 -17.72
C ARG A 545 26.78 -6.04 -16.78
N ARG A 546 26.91 -5.83 -15.46
CA ARG A 546 26.55 -6.80 -14.43
C ARG A 546 25.03 -6.87 -14.32
N THR A 547 24.49 -8.05 -13.98
CA THR A 547 23.07 -8.25 -13.65
C THR A 547 22.57 -7.35 -12.54
N ASP A 548 23.46 -6.92 -11.65
CA ASP A 548 23.15 -5.97 -10.58
C ASP A 548 22.64 -4.64 -11.17
N ASP A 549 23.23 -4.17 -12.28
CA ASP A 549 22.88 -2.92 -12.96
C ASP A 549 21.53 -2.97 -13.69
N PHE A 550 21.01 -4.17 -14.00
CA PHE A 550 19.75 -4.32 -14.75
C PHE A 550 18.51 -4.34 -13.85
N VAL A 551 18.61 -4.93 -12.64
CA VAL A 551 17.59 -4.74 -11.58
C VAL A 551 17.55 -3.25 -11.19
N LEU A 552 18.72 -2.60 -11.18
CA LEU A 552 18.90 -1.16 -11.01
C LEU A 552 18.23 -0.33 -12.12
N GLU A 553 18.44 -0.61 -13.42
CA GLU A 553 17.79 0.13 -14.53
C GLU A 553 16.26 0.01 -14.54
N MET A 554 15.74 -1.13 -14.06
CA MET A 554 14.32 -1.37 -13.84
C MET A 554 13.66 -0.50 -12.77
N PHE A 555 14.43 -0.05 -11.79
CA PHE A 555 13.99 0.96 -10.84
C PHE A 555 14.30 2.37 -11.33
N LEU A 556 15.06 2.57 -12.41
CA LEU A 556 15.71 3.84 -12.76
C LEU A 556 15.12 4.62 -13.95
N VAL A 557 14.37 4.03 -14.87
CA VAL A 557 13.65 4.85 -15.87
C VAL A 557 12.24 5.13 -15.40
#